data_AF-A0A6G3BRE1-F1
#
_entry.id   AF-A0A6G3BRE1-F1
#
_cell.length_a   1.000
_cell.length_b   1.000
_cell.length_c   1.000
_cell.angle_alpha   90.00
_cell.angle_beta   90.00
_cell.angle_gamma   90.00
#
_symmetry.space_group_name_H-M   'P 1'
#
loop_
_entity.id
_entity.type
_entity.pdbx_description
1 polymer ?
#
loop_
_entity_poly.entity_id
_entity_poly.type
_entity_poly.pdbx_seq_one_letter_code
_entity_poly.pdbx_strand_id
1 'polypeptide(L)' 'MAQPVRLWHAPADQEVPFPAAEATAALFPAARLTEQSAPDRIPSEATVGELFAELRAVSL' A
#
# COMPACT_ATOMS: atom_id res chain seq x y z
N MET A 1 0.87 12.63 18.39
CA MET A 1 0.17 12.63 17.08
C MET A 1 0.37 11.28 16.44
N ALA A 2 -0.66 10.67 15.85
CA ALA A 2 -0.49 9.41 15.13
C ALA A 2 0.22 9.67 13.81
N GLN A 3 1.30 8.93 13.52
CA GLN A 3 2.01 9.03 12.24
C GLN A 3 1.16 8.37 11.15
N PRO A 4 0.84 9.06 10.03
CA PRO A 4 0.13 8.45 8.92
C PRO A 4 0.94 7.29 8.33
N VAL A 5 0.26 6.17 8.02
CA VAL A 5 0.89 5.00 7.40
C VAL A 5 0.18 4.72 6.07
N ARG A 6 0.96 4.49 5.01
CA ARG A 6 0.45 4.12 3.69
C ARG A 6 0.91 2.71 3.39
N LEU A 7 -0.02 1.80 3.14
CA LEU A 7 0.25 0.43 2.71
C LEU A 7 -0.24 0.26 1.28
N TRP A 8 0.56 -0.39 0.46
CA TRP A 8 0.19 -0.81 -0.89
C TRP A 8 0.34 -2.33 -0.96
N HIS A 9 -0.69 -3.04 -1.40
CA HIS A 9 -0.65 -4.51 -1.44
C HIS A 9 -1.40 -5.07 -2.63
N ALA A 10 -0.90 -6.18 -3.18
CA ALA A 10 -1.55 -6.86 -4.30
C ALA A 10 -2.57 -7.87 -3.78
N PRO A 11 -3.84 -7.82 -4.23
CA PRO A 11 -4.83 -8.85 -3.89
C PRO A 11 -4.41 -10.27 -4.31
N ALA A 12 -3.59 -10.37 -5.36
CA ALA A 12 -3.13 -11.62 -5.93
C ALA A 12 -1.74 -12.09 -5.43
N ASP A 13 -1.16 -11.44 -4.41
CA ASP A 13 0.09 -11.89 -3.79
C ASP A 13 -0.07 -13.32 -3.24
N GLN A 14 0.81 -14.22 -3.68
CA GLN A 14 0.76 -15.64 -3.32
C GLN A 14 1.49 -15.97 -2.01
N GLU A 15 2.31 -15.06 -1.49
CA GLU A 15 3.03 -15.23 -0.23
C GLU A 15 2.33 -14.55 0.93
N VAL A 16 1.76 -13.36 0.71
CA VAL A 16 1.05 -12.61 1.73
C VAL A 16 -0.41 -12.42 1.31
N PRO A 17 -1.36 -13.14 1.92
CA PRO A 17 -2.77 -12.97 1.64
C PRO A 17 -3.23 -11.54 1.91
N PHE A 18 -4.09 -11.00 1.04
CA PHE A 18 -4.63 -9.64 1.21
C PHE A 18 -5.28 -9.38 2.59
N PRO A 19 -6.02 -10.33 3.19
CA PRO A 19 -6.55 -10.15 4.55
C PRO A 19 -5.47 -9.91 5.63
N ALA A 20 -4.25 -10.40 5.43
CA ALA A 20 -3.15 -10.11 6.35
C ALA A 20 -2.69 -8.64 6.25
N ALA A 21 -2.73 -8.06 5.06
CA ALA A 21 -2.48 -6.63 4.86
C ALA A 21 -3.58 -5.76 5.47
N GLU A 22 -4.86 -6.17 5.34
CA GLU A 22 -5.99 -5.50 6.00
C GLU A 22 -5.85 -5.53 7.52
N ALA A 23 -5.54 -6.71 8.09
CA ALA A 23 -5.31 -6.86 9.53
C ALA A 23 -4.14 -6.00 10.03
N THR A 24 -3.07 -5.89 9.22
CA THR A 24 -1.91 -5.04 9.54
C THR A 24 -2.28 -3.56 9.51
N ALA A 25 -3.05 -3.11 8.50
CA ALA A 25 -3.52 -1.73 8.42
C ALA A 25 -4.38 -1.35 9.64
N ALA A 26 -5.21 -2.27 10.13
CA ALA A 26 -6.06 -2.05 11.30
C ALA A 26 -5.27 -1.81 12.61
N LEU A 27 -3.97 -2.16 12.67
CA LEU A 27 -3.11 -1.89 13.83
C LEU A 27 -2.71 -0.41 13.95
N PHE A 28 -2.84 0.37 12.88
CA PHE A 28 -2.39 1.76 12.82
C PHE A 28 -3.59 2.72 12.75
N PRO A 29 -3.75 3.66 13.71
CA PRO A 29 -4.90 4.58 13.77
C PRO A 29 -5.08 5.49 12.54
N ALA A 30 -4.04 5.67 11.74
CA ALA A 30 -4.02 6.52 10.55
C ALA A 30 -3.43 5.78 9.34
N ALA A 31 -3.70 4.47 9.23
CA ALA A 31 -3.33 3.70 8.04
C ALA A 31 -4.34 3.88 6.90
N ARG A 32 -3.82 3.89 5.67
CA ARG A 32 -4.58 3.66 4.45
C ARG A 32 -3.93 2.52 3.66
N LEU A 33 -4.72 1.50 3.36
CA LEU A 33 -4.36 0.43 2.43
C LEU A 33 -4.86 0.81 1.03
N THR A 34 -3.97 0.73 0.04
CA THR A 34 -4.27 0.91 -1.37
C THR A 34 -3.97 -0.39 -2.10
N GLU A 35 -4.88 -0.83 -2.96
CA GLU A 35 -4.62 -1.99 -3.82
C GLU A 35 -3.65 -1.59 -4.94
N GLN A 36 -2.57 -2.36 -5.11
CA GLN A 36 -1.70 -2.19 -6.27
C GLN A 36 -2.18 -2.99 -7.47
N SER A 37 -2.01 -2.43 -8.67
CA SER A 37 -2.22 -3.14 -9.93
C SER A 37 -0.98 -3.98 -10.27
N ALA A 38 -1.01 -5.26 -9.92
CA ALA A 38 -0.09 -6.28 -10.42
C ALA A 38 -0.65 -7.69 -10.12
N PRO A 39 -0.33 -8.71 -10.95
CA PRO A 39 -0.77 -10.09 -10.70
C PRO A 39 -0.05 -10.77 -9.52
N ASP A 40 1.01 -10.16 -8.96
CA ASP A 40 1.78 -10.69 -7.82
C ASP A 40 2.28 -9.53 -6.94
N ARG A 41 3.12 -9.83 -5.95
CA ARG A 41 3.68 -8.90 -4.96
C ARG A 41 4.57 -7.79 -5.52
N ILE A 42 5.13 -7.98 -6.72
CA ILE A 42 6.00 -6.98 -7.35
C ILE A 42 5.10 -5.88 -7.95
N PRO A 43 5.23 -4.62 -7.50
CA PRO A 43 4.44 -3.52 -8.05
C PRO A 43 4.68 -3.33 -9.55
N SER A 44 3.63 -2.99 -10.30
CA SER A 44 3.80 -2.56 -11.70
C SER A 44 4.45 -1.18 -11.79
N GLU A 45 5.00 -0.83 -12.95
CA GLU A 45 5.52 0.52 -13.21
C GLU A 45 4.47 1.62 -12.96
N ALA A 46 3.21 1.35 -13.31
CA ALA A 46 2.10 2.27 -13.07
C ALA A 46 1.90 2.51 -11.56
N THR A 47 1.84 1.45 -10.76
CA THR A 47 1.77 1.54 -9.29
C THR A 47 2.97 2.28 -8.71
N VAL A 48 4.18 2.02 -9.20
CA VAL A 48 5.38 2.75 -8.77
C VAL A 48 5.24 4.24 -9.07
N GLY A 49 4.75 4.60 -10.27
CA GLY A 49 4.49 5.99 -10.65
C GLY A 49 3.50 6.69 -9.72
N GLU A 50 2.40 6.03 -9.38
CA GLU A 50 1.39 6.53 -8.43
C GLU A 50 1.95 6.71 -7.02
N LEU A 51 2.71 5.72 -6.52
CA LEU A 51 3.36 5.77 -5.22
C LEU A 51 4.32 6.97 -5.12
N PHE A 52 5.16 7.18 -6.13
CA PHE A 52 6.06 8.34 -6.14
C PHE A 52 5.32 9.67 -6.32
N ALA A 53 4.21 9.71 -7.04
CA ALA A 53 3.37 10.90 -7.12
C ALA A 53 2.77 11.24 -5.76
N GLU A 54 2.27 10.25 -5.01
CA GLU A 54 1.76 10.43 -3.66
C GLU A 54 2.86 10.94 -2.72
N LEU A 55 4.04 10.31 -2.70
CA LEU A 55 5.16 10.73 -1.86
C LEU A 55 5.59 12.19 -2.10
N ARG A 56 5.62 12.62 -3.37
CA ARG A 56 5.93 14.01 -3.73
C ARG A 56 4.88 14.99 -3.21
N ALA A 57 3.60 14.61 -3.21
CA ALA A 57 2.52 15.46 -2.72
C ALA A 57 2.53 15.67 -1.20
N VAL A 58 3.13 14.75 -0.43
CA VAL A 58 3.28 14.88 1.04
C VAL A 58 4.59 15.56 1.45
N SER A 59 5.54 15.71 0.52
CA SER A 59 6.88 16.29 0.79
C SER A 59 6.98 17.80 0.48
N LEU A 60 5.85 18.47 0.22
CA LEU A 60 5.69 19.91 0.00
C LEU A 60 4.74 20.49 1.04
#